data_AF-A0A4Y2G0H3-F1
#
_entry.id   AF-A0A4Y2G0H3-F1
#
_cell.length_a   1.000
_cell.length_b   1.000
_cell.length_c   1.000
_cell.angle_alpha   90.00
_cell.angle_beta   90.00
_cell.angle_gamma   90.00
#
_symmetry.space_group_name_H-M   'P 1'
#
loop_
_entity.id
_entity.type
_entity.pdbx_description
1 polymer ?
#
loop_
_entity_poly.entity_id
_entity_poly.type
_entity_poly.pdbx_seq_one_letter_code
_entity_poly.pdbx_strand_id
1 'polypeptide(L)'
;MENILDKFEKGQKMVDMRMYDEAEKLFNGLITDIERSKFVPERNIWLSKTYNNLGFILYKKVEFNKAQELYRKSTTLDPSFAPPYYNHGVINYRLGLFESAVKDLRRAVQLEPRNTEFLTGLKESETALNEKIT
;
A
#
# COMPACT_ATOMS: atom_id res chain seq x y z
N MET A 1 23.89 15.10 2.35
CA MET A 1 23.05 14.15 1.59
C MET A 1 21.73 14.07 2.34
N GLU A 2 20.60 14.29 1.67
CA GLU A 2 19.26 14.19 2.30
C GLU A 2 19.07 12.76 2.83
N ASN A 3 18.59 12.62 4.07
CA ASN A 3 18.47 11.31 4.72
C ASN A 3 17.21 10.56 4.20
N ILE A 4 17.05 9.28 4.56
CA ILE A 4 15.93 8.45 4.07
C ILE A 4 14.57 9.00 4.53
N LEU A 5 14.47 9.44 5.78
CA LEU A 5 13.25 10.01 6.35
C LEU A 5 12.83 11.26 5.58
N ASP A 6 13.75 12.20 5.38
CA ASP A 6 13.49 13.47 4.67
C ASP A 6 12.96 13.20 3.25
N LYS A 7 13.61 12.29 2.50
CA LYS A 7 13.17 11.90 1.14
C LYS A 7 11.79 11.26 1.15
N PHE A 8 11.54 10.39 2.13
CA PHE A 8 10.26 9.71 2.26
C PHE A 8 9.13 10.70 2.56
N GLU A 9 9.31 11.58 3.55
CA GLU A 9 8.32 12.60 3.93
C GLU A 9 8.04 13.59 2.79
N LYS A 10 9.08 13.97 2.05
CA LYS A 10 8.93 14.78 0.84
C LYS A 10 8.07 14.09 -0.22
N GLY A 11 8.30 12.79 -0.45
CA GLY A 11 7.48 11.98 -1.35
C GLY A 11 6.02 11.89 -0.88
N GLN A 12 5.80 11.69 0.42
CA GLN A 12 4.46 11.67 1.02
C GLN A 12 3.74 13.00 0.79
N LYS A 13 4.41 14.14 1.02
CA LYS A 13 3.84 15.47 0.78
C LYS A 13 3.48 15.68 -0.69
N MET A 14 4.30 15.19 -1.62
CA MET A 14 3.97 15.22 -3.05
C MET A 14 2.71 14.41 -3.37
N VAL A 15 2.55 13.23 -2.76
CA VAL A 15 1.32 12.43 -2.88
C VAL A 15 0.10 13.19 -2.37
N ASP A 16 0.20 13.86 -1.23
CA ASP A 16 -0.89 14.65 -0.65
C ASP A 16 -1.27 15.84 -1.56
N MET A 17 -0.28 16.45 -2.20
CA MET A 17 -0.45 17.49 -3.23
C MET A 17 -0.87 16.94 -4.60
N ARG A 18 -1.06 15.62 -4.73
CA ARG A 18 -1.38 14.92 -5.99
C ARG A 18 -0.33 15.08 -7.11
N MET A 19 0.90 15.40 -6.74
CA MET A 19 2.08 15.44 -7.63
C MET A 19 2.61 14.03 -7.86
N TYR A 20 1.82 13.20 -8.54
CA TYR A 20 2.04 11.76 -8.61
C TYR A 20 3.29 11.38 -9.42
N ASP A 21 3.61 12.11 -10.49
CA ASP A 21 4.77 11.81 -11.33
C ASP A 21 6.08 12.15 -10.61
N GLU A 22 6.12 13.28 -9.89
CA GLU A 22 7.26 13.69 -9.07
C GLU A 22 7.44 12.77 -7.87
N ALA A 23 6.35 12.41 -7.19
CA ALA A 23 6.37 11.47 -6.08
C ALA A 23 6.89 10.09 -6.52
N GLU A 24 6.41 9.59 -7.65
CA GLU A 24 6.85 8.31 -8.21
C GLU A 24 8.34 8.32 -8.54
N LYS A 25 8.82 9.38 -9.21
CA LYS A 25 10.25 9.54 -9.50
C LYS A 25 11.09 9.56 -8.22
N LEU A 26 10.63 10.28 -7.20
CA LEU A 26 11.33 10.38 -5.92
C LEU A 26 11.38 9.04 -5.19
N PHE A 27 10.26 8.32 -5.10
CA PHE A 27 10.21 7.02 -4.44
C PHE A 27 11.03 5.94 -5.16
N ASN A 28 11.03 5.92 -6.50
CA ASN A 28 11.91 5.01 -7.26
C ASN A 28 13.40 5.31 -7.00
N GLY A 29 13.77 6.59 -6.91
CA GLY A 29 15.11 7.00 -6.50
C GLY A 29 15.43 6.56 -5.07
N LEU A 30 14.49 6.72 -4.14
CA LEU A 30 14.65 6.31 -2.75
C LEU A 30 14.86 4.79 -2.61
N ILE A 31 14.09 3.97 -3.33
CA ILE A 31 14.29 2.51 -3.37
C ILE A 31 15.71 2.20 -3.86
N THR A 32 16.13 2.82 -4.97
CA THR A 32 17.47 2.61 -5.52
C THR A 32 18.56 2.94 -4.51
N ASP A 33 18.41 4.05 -3.78
CA ASP A 33 19.36 4.48 -2.74
C ASP A 33 19.39 3.48 -1.56
N ILE A 34 18.23 3.01 -1.11
CA ILE A 34 18.12 2.04 -0.01
C ILE A 34 18.71 0.68 -0.43
N GLU A 35 18.48 0.25 -1.66
CA GLU A 35 18.97 -1.03 -2.18
C GLU A 35 20.48 -1.04 -2.41
N ARG A 36 21.07 0.11 -2.78
CA ARG A 36 22.52 0.24 -3.00
C ARG A 36 23.32 0.44 -1.71
N SER A 37 22.67 0.89 -0.64
CA SER A 37 23.38 1.15 0.62
C SER A 37 23.69 -0.15 1.38
N LYS A 38 24.93 -0.25 1.89
CA LYS A 38 25.40 -1.41 2.67
C LYS A 38 24.71 -1.53 4.03
N PHE A 39 24.29 -0.41 4.62
CA PHE A 39 23.65 -0.38 5.92
C PHE A 39 22.58 0.70 5.96
N VAL A 40 21.34 0.26 6.12
CA VAL A 40 20.17 1.12 6.32
C VAL A 40 19.43 0.55 7.52
N PRO A 41 19.40 1.26 8.66
CA PRO A 41 18.54 0.91 9.77
C PRO A 41 17.10 0.77 9.29
N GLU A 42 16.39 -0.26 9.73
CA GLU A 42 14.97 -0.46 9.40
C GLU A 42 14.71 -0.53 7.88
N ARG A 43 15.69 -1.01 7.09
CA ARG A 43 15.63 -1.12 5.63
C ARG A 43 14.29 -1.62 5.10
N ASN A 44 13.80 -2.72 5.67
CA ASN A 44 12.56 -3.36 5.20
C ASN A 44 11.33 -2.51 5.51
N ILE A 45 11.32 -1.77 6.62
CA ILE A 45 10.24 -0.85 6.97
C ILE A 45 10.19 0.30 5.95
N TRP A 46 11.34 0.91 5.64
CA TRP A 46 11.41 1.98 4.63
C TRP A 46 11.03 1.52 3.24
N LEU A 47 11.54 0.37 2.79
CA LEU A 47 11.14 -0.20 1.50
C LEU A 47 9.65 -0.52 1.49
N SER A 48 9.13 -1.15 2.54
CA SER A 48 7.70 -1.49 2.63
C SER A 48 6.82 -0.24 2.50
N LYS A 49 7.08 0.80 3.30
CA LYS A 49 6.34 2.08 3.23
C LYS A 49 6.46 2.73 1.84
N THR A 50 7.64 2.68 1.24
CA THR A 50 7.88 3.25 -0.09
C THR A 50 7.12 2.49 -1.19
N TYR A 51 7.13 1.15 -1.15
CA TYR A 51 6.35 0.31 -2.06
C TYR A 51 4.84 0.55 -1.90
N ASN A 52 4.34 0.73 -0.67
CA ASN A 52 2.93 1.09 -0.44
C ASN A 52 2.56 2.44 -1.09
N ASN A 53 3.39 3.47 -0.92
CA ASN A 53 3.13 4.78 -1.52
C ASN A 53 3.20 4.76 -3.05
N LEU A 54 4.15 4.02 -3.63
CA LEU A 54 4.16 3.78 -5.08
C LEU A 54 2.92 3.00 -5.55
N GLY A 55 2.50 1.98 -4.79
CA GLY A 55 1.27 1.24 -5.06
C GLY A 55 0.05 2.17 -5.05
N PHE A 56 -0.02 3.10 -4.10
CA PHE A 56 -1.09 4.11 -4.03
C PHE A 56 -1.07 5.05 -5.24
N ILE A 57 0.10 5.50 -5.68
CA ILE A 57 0.24 6.32 -6.88
C ILE A 57 -0.29 5.56 -8.11
N LEU A 58 0.12 4.30 -8.29
CA LEU A 58 -0.34 3.47 -9.41
C LEU A 58 -1.83 3.17 -9.33
N TYR A 59 -2.38 2.99 -8.13
CA TYR A 59 -3.83 2.89 -7.91
C TYR A 59 -4.56 4.16 -8.39
N LYS A 60 -4.04 5.35 -8.07
CA LYS A 60 -4.62 6.63 -8.54
C LYS A 60 -4.52 6.79 -10.06
N LYS A 61 -3.52 6.18 -10.68
CA LYS A 61 -3.36 6.08 -12.14
C LYS A 61 -4.18 4.95 -12.78
N VAL A 62 -4.97 4.20 -12.00
CA VAL A 62 -5.80 3.06 -12.46
C VAL A 62 -4.95 1.88 -12.98
N GLU A 63 -3.67 1.82 -12.61
CA GLU A 63 -2.74 0.75 -12.96
C GLU A 63 -2.81 -0.39 -11.92
N PHE A 64 -4.00 -1.00 -11.77
CA PHE A 64 -4.30 -1.93 -10.67
C PHE A 64 -3.34 -3.12 -10.56
N ASN A 65 -2.98 -3.77 -11.68
CA ASN A 65 -2.08 -4.92 -11.66
C ASN A 65 -0.70 -4.58 -11.08
N LYS A 66 -0.14 -3.42 -11.45
CA LYS A 66 1.15 -2.96 -10.94
C LYS A 66 1.04 -2.53 -9.47
N ALA A 67 -0.04 -1.83 -9.11
CA ALA A 67 -0.30 -1.47 -7.71
C ALA A 67 -0.36 -2.71 -6.80
N GLN A 68 -1.04 -3.77 -7.23
CA GLN A 68 -1.10 -5.03 -6.48
C GLN A 68 0.25 -5.72 -6.32
N GLU A 69 1.13 -5.66 -7.33
CA GLU A 69 2.50 -6.16 -7.18
C GLU A 69 3.28 -5.40 -6.11
N LEU A 70 3.16 -4.07 -6.09
CA LEU A 70 3.84 -3.23 -5.10
C LEU A 70 3.31 -3.45 -3.68
N TYR A 71 1.99 -3.61 -3.51
CA TYR A 71 1.43 -3.97 -2.20
C TYR A 71 1.91 -5.35 -1.72
N ARG A 72 2.02 -6.35 -2.61
CA ARG A 72 2.60 -7.66 -2.27
C ARG A 72 4.07 -7.57 -1.87
N LYS A 73 4.87 -6.72 -2.54
CA LYS A 73 6.26 -6.46 -2.12
C LYS A 73 6.30 -5.83 -0.73
N SER A 74 5.43 -4.87 -0.47
CA SER A 74 5.31 -4.22 0.84
C SER A 74 4.97 -5.21 1.96
N THR A 75 3.94 -6.05 1.79
CA THR A 75 3.55 -7.04 2.80
C THR A 75 4.58 -8.15 2.99
N THR A 76 5.37 -8.46 1.96
CA THR A 76 6.49 -9.41 2.07
C THR A 76 7.63 -8.85 2.93
N LEU A 77 7.90 -7.54 2.81
CA LEU A 77 8.96 -6.85 3.56
C LEU A 77 8.55 -6.55 5.00
N ASP A 78 7.30 -6.16 5.20
CA ASP A 78 6.73 -5.90 6.52
C ASP A 78 5.30 -6.47 6.62
N PRO A 79 5.16 -7.71 7.12
CA PRO A 79 3.87 -8.36 7.30
C PRO A 79 2.98 -7.74 8.39
N SER A 80 3.53 -6.81 9.18
CA SER A 80 2.82 -6.10 10.26
C SER A 80 2.30 -4.73 9.82
N PHE A 81 2.71 -4.26 8.64
CA PHE A 81 2.22 -3.00 8.08
C PHE A 81 0.83 -3.19 7.48
N ALA A 82 -0.19 -2.59 8.10
CA ALA A 82 -1.60 -2.79 7.74
C ALA A 82 -2.06 -2.11 6.43
N PRO A 83 -1.67 -0.86 6.10
CA PRO A 83 -2.16 -0.13 4.92
C PRO A 83 -2.03 -0.86 3.57
N PRO A 84 -0.94 -1.59 3.26
CA PRO A 84 -0.83 -2.36 2.02
C PRO A 84 -1.90 -3.44 1.87
N TYR A 85 -2.29 -4.10 2.97
CA TYR A 85 -3.38 -5.09 2.94
C TYR A 85 -4.71 -4.42 2.64
N TYR A 86 -4.99 -3.28 3.29
CA TYR A 86 -6.19 -2.50 3.00
C TYR A 86 -6.24 -2.06 1.53
N ASN A 87 -5.15 -1.47 1.03
CA ASN A 87 -5.10 -0.97 -0.34
C ASN A 87 -5.20 -2.09 -1.38
N HIS A 88 -4.56 -3.24 -1.14
CA HIS A 88 -4.70 -4.43 -1.99
C HIS A 88 -6.15 -4.95 -1.98
N GLY A 89 -6.78 -4.99 -0.81
CA GLY A 89 -8.18 -5.37 -0.63
C GLY A 89 -9.14 -4.44 -1.36
N VAL A 90 -8.92 -3.12 -1.33
CA VAL A 90 -9.71 -2.13 -2.08
C VAL A 90 -9.62 -2.36 -3.59
N ILE A 91 -8.44 -2.69 -4.11
CA ILE A 91 -8.30 -3.05 -5.53
C ILE A 91 -9.09 -4.34 -5.83
N ASN A 92 -8.93 -5.38 -5.00
CA ASN A 92 -9.66 -6.63 -5.18
C ASN A 92 -11.19 -6.42 -5.17
N TYR A 93 -11.69 -5.57 -4.28
CA TYR A 93 -13.09 -5.19 -4.22
C TYR A 93 -13.55 -4.52 -5.53
N ARG A 94 -12.78 -3.55 -6.02
CA ARG A 94 -13.06 -2.87 -7.30
C ARG A 94 -13.04 -3.79 -8.52
N LEU A 95 -12.26 -4.86 -8.46
CA LEU A 95 -12.19 -5.89 -9.50
C LEU A 95 -13.28 -6.98 -9.35
N GLY A 96 -14.16 -6.89 -8.35
CA GLY A 96 -15.19 -7.90 -8.08
C GLY A 96 -14.65 -9.19 -7.46
N LEU A 97 -13.39 -9.18 -7.01
CA LEU A 97 -12.71 -10.30 -6.35
C LEU A 97 -12.98 -10.27 -4.84
N PHE A 98 -14.26 -10.33 -4.46
CA PHE A 98 -14.70 -10.08 -3.08
C PHE A 98 -14.11 -11.04 -2.05
N GLU A 99 -13.90 -12.31 -2.39
CA GLU A 99 -13.26 -13.29 -1.51
C GLU A 99 -11.82 -12.87 -1.16
N SER A 100 -11.08 -12.37 -2.16
CA SER A 100 -9.71 -11.87 -1.97
C SER A 100 -9.71 -10.54 -1.21
N ALA A 101 -10.67 -9.65 -1.50
CA ALA A 101 -10.84 -8.39 -0.79
C ALA A 101 -11.06 -8.62 0.71
N VAL A 102 -12.01 -9.49 1.08
CA VAL A 102 -12.30 -9.86 2.47
C VAL A 102 -11.05 -10.43 3.15
N LYS A 103 -10.30 -11.30 2.48
CA LYS A 103 -9.05 -11.87 3.04
C LYS A 103 -8.05 -10.78 3.42
N ASP A 104 -7.79 -9.84 2.51
CA ASP A 104 -6.81 -8.78 2.74
C ASP A 104 -7.31 -7.77 3.79
N LEU A 105 -8.58 -7.38 3.72
CA LEU A 105 -9.18 -6.41 4.65
C LEU A 105 -9.28 -6.98 6.06
N ARG A 106 -9.57 -8.27 6.23
CA ARG A 106 -9.47 -8.95 7.53
C ARG A 106 -8.07 -8.87 8.10
N ARG A 107 -7.03 -9.01 7.26
CA ARG A 107 -5.65 -8.88 7.73
C ARG A 107 -5.34 -7.45 8.16
N ALA A 108 -5.81 -6.44 7.43
CA ALA A 108 -5.68 -5.04 7.84
C ALA A 108 -6.37 -4.76 9.19
N VAL A 109 -7.61 -5.23 9.38
CA VAL A 109 -8.36 -5.10 10.64
C VAL A 109 -7.69 -5.84 11.80
N GLN A 110 -7.11 -7.02 11.57
CA GLN A 110 -6.36 -7.74 12.61
C GLN A 110 -5.15 -6.94 13.12
N LEU A 111 -4.47 -6.23 12.23
CA LEU A 111 -3.30 -5.41 12.56
C LEU A 111 -3.71 -4.08 13.21
N GLU A 112 -4.79 -3.46 12.74
CA GLU A 112 -5.30 -2.19 13.26
C GLU A 112 -6.82 -2.27 13.52
N PRO A 113 -7.26 -2.90 14.63
CA PRO A 113 -8.68 -3.20 14.87
C PRO A 113 -9.55 -1.96 15.16
N ARG A 114 -8.93 -0.80 15.37
CA ARG A 114 -9.63 0.47 15.64
C ARG A 114 -9.67 1.40 14.43
N ASN A 115 -9.11 0.98 13.29
CA ASN A 115 -9.12 1.77 12.08
C ASN A 115 -10.49 1.66 11.38
N THR A 116 -11.25 2.75 11.38
CA THR A 116 -12.63 2.77 10.86
C THR A 116 -12.71 2.60 9.36
N GLU A 117 -11.68 2.99 8.60
CA GLU A 117 -11.63 2.76 7.16
C GLU A 117 -11.50 1.27 6.85
N PHE A 118 -10.66 0.56 7.61
CA PHE A 118 -10.46 -0.87 7.41
C PHE A 118 -11.72 -1.67 7.78
N LEU A 119 -12.39 -1.29 8.88
CA LEU A 119 -13.65 -1.89 9.29
C LEU A 119 -14.76 -1.66 8.25
N THR A 120 -14.85 -0.45 7.70
CA THR A 120 -15.82 -0.12 6.65
C THR A 120 -15.55 -0.93 5.39
N GLY A 121 -14.32 -0.93 4.90
CA GLY A 121 -13.95 -1.69 3.69
C GLY A 121 -14.20 -3.19 3.85
N LEU A 122 -13.89 -3.76 5.01
CA LEU A 122 -14.19 -5.16 5.31
C LEU A 122 -15.70 -5.44 5.24
N LYS A 123 -16.51 -4.61 5.92
CA LYS A 123 -17.98 -4.77 5.92
C LYS A 123 -18.56 -4.67 4.51
N GLU A 124 -18.13 -3.71 3.72
CA GLU A 124 -18.56 -3.55 2.32
C GLU A 124 -18.21 -4.79 1.48
N SER A 125 -17.00 -5.31 1.65
CA SER A 125 -16.55 -6.51 0.92
C SER A 125 -17.29 -7.77 1.35
N GLU A 126 -17.64 -7.92 2.64
CA GLU A 126 -18.44 -9.04 3.14
C GLU A 126 -19.89 -8.99 2.64
N THR A 127 -20.50 -7.79 2.60
CA THR A 127 -21.83 -7.60 2.01
C THR A 127 -21.83 -7.98 0.52
N ALA A 128 -20.88 -7.45 -0.26
CA ALA A 128 -20.80 -7.74 -1.69
C ALA A 128 -20.52 -9.22 -1.99
N LEU A 129 -19.74 -9.89 -1.14
CA LEU A 129 -19.50 -11.33 -1.25
C LEU A 129 -20.80 -12.13 -1.03
N ASN A 130 -21.60 -11.76 -0.03
CA ASN A 130 -22.87 -12.44 0.25
C ASN A 130 -23.89 -12.24 -0.88
N GLU A 131 -23.99 -11.02 -1.43
CA GLU A 131 -24.90 -10.71 -2.54
C GLU A 131 -24.54 -11.45 -3.83
N LYS A 132 -23.25 -11.76 -4.06
CA LYS A 132 -22.80 -12.53 -5.23
C LYS A 132 -23.21 -14.01 -5.17
N ILE A 133 -23.46 -14.54 -3.97
CA ILE A 133 -23.75 -15.96 -3.74
C ILE A 133 -25.26 -16.24 -3.71
N THR A 134 -26.09 -15.20 -3.55
CA THR A 134 -27.57 -15.26 -3.59
C THR A 134 -28.12 -15.09 -5.00
#